data_AF-A0A929VGJ2-F1
#
_entry.id   AF-A0A929VGJ2-F1
#
_cell.length_a   1.000
_cell.length_b   1.000
_cell.length_c   1.000
_cell.angle_alpha   90.00
_cell.angle_beta   90.00
_cell.angle_gamma   90.00
#
_symmetry.space_group_name_H-M   'P 1'
#
loop_
_entity.id
_entity.type
_entity.pdbx_description
1 polymer ?
#
loop_
_entity_poly.entity_id
_entity_poly.type
_entity_poly.pdbx_seq_one_letter_code
_entity_poly.pdbx_strand_id
1 'polypeptide(L)'
;MALTSIKLTEGGEFKINTHLTLGALRNAQIKGLLNKDFISGVIKTSMGNEIGFDSLPMDDILLMDLAYICYTMENKNPLSIDEFLEVADLNFQDLTEIYTEVLTNLITKPGKMPGDFKKATPKQASNGKKKKHRR
;
A
#
# COMPACT_ATOMS: atom_id res chain seq x y z
N MET A 1 2.95 -9.34 13.52
CA MET A 1 3.90 -9.70 12.44
C MET A 1 3.14 -9.46 11.16
N ALA A 2 3.73 -8.87 10.13
CA ALA A 2 2.99 -8.56 8.90
C ALA A 2 2.45 -9.82 8.21
N LEU A 3 1.19 -9.80 7.76
CA LEU A 3 0.63 -10.90 6.99
C LEU A 3 1.24 -10.85 5.59
N THR A 4 2.01 -11.88 5.22
CA THR A 4 2.76 -11.93 3.95
C THR A 4 2.23 -12.98 2.98
N SER A 5 1.28 -13.79 3.43
CA SER A 5 0.61 -14.78 2.61
C SER A 5 -0.83 -15.06 3.07
N ILE A 6 -1.66 -15.51 2.13
CA ILE A 6 -3.00 -16.03 2.34
C ILE A 6 -2.97 -17.52 2.05
N LYS A 7 -3.56 -18.35 2.90
CA LYS A 7 -3.58 -19.80 2.71
C LYS A 7 -4.57 -20.21 1.63
N LEU A 8 -4.31 -21.35 1.01
CA LEU A 8 -5.21 -21.99 0.05
C LEU A 8 -6.03 -23.08 0.75
N THR A 9 -7.27 -23.26 0.31
CA THR A 9 -8.19 -24.29 0.81
C THR A 9 -7.67 -25.71 0.55
N GLU A 10 -6.96 -25.93 -0.57
CA GLU A 10 -6.35 -27.21 -0.94
C GLU A 10 -4.91 -27.39 -0.42
N GLY A 11 -4.42 -26.45 0.39
CA GLY A 11 -3.05 -26.41 0.88
C GLY A 11 -2.11 -25.58 -0.01
N GLY A 12 -1.12 -24.94 0.62
CA GLY A 12 -0.27 -23.94 -0.02
C GLY A 12 -0.68 -22.51 0.34
N GLU A 13 0.00 -21.53 -0.26
CA GLU A 13 -0.12 -20.13 0.12
C GLU A 13 0.06 -19.18 -1.08
N PHE A 14 -0.81 -18.19 -1.19
CA PHE A 14 -0.62 -17.02 -2.04
C PHE A 14 0.22 -15.98 -1.32
N LYS A 15 1.28 -15.50 -1.96
CA LYS A 15 2.00 -14.32 -1.45
C LYS A 15 1.18 -13.06 -1.67
N ILE A 16 1.22 -12.17 -0.68
CA ILE A 16 0.58 -10.86 -0.72
C ILE A 16 1.56 -9.75 -0.37
N ASN A 17 1.25 -8.53 -0.83
CA ASN A 17 2.00 -7.34 -0.47
C ASN A 17 1.07 -6.21 -0.03
N THR A 18 1.15 -5.88 1.27
CA THR A 18 0.37 -4.85 1.96
C THR A 18 0.94 -3.44 1.76
N HIS A 19 2.10 -3.27 1.10
CA HIS A 19 2.69 -1.96 0.80
C HIS A 19 2.10 -1.39 -0.50
N LEU A 20 0.81 -1.05 -0.44
CA LEU A 20 0.13 -0.44 -1.57
C LEU A 20 0.53 1.02 -1.72
N THR A 21 0.82 1.43 -2.97
CA THR A 21 1.00 2.85 -3.30
C THR A 21 -0.35 3.49 -3.61
N LEU A 22 -0.48 4.81 -3.44
CA LEU A 22 -1.68 5.55 -3.86
C LEU A 22 -2.00 5.34 -5.36
N GLY A 23 -0.96 5.16 -6.18
CA GLY A 23 -1.11 4.83 -7.60
C GLY A 23 -1.73 3.46 -7.84
N ALA A 24 -1.34 2.45 -7.05
CA ALA A 24 -1.93 1.11 -7.10
C ALA A 24 -3.42 1.14 -6.73
N LEU A 25 -3.78 1.84 -5.65
CA LEU A 25 -5.18 2.02 -5.24
C LEU A 25 -6.00 2.73 -6.33
N ARG A 26 -5.46 3.80 -6.93
CA ARG A 26 -6.13 4.52 -8.02
C ARG A 26 -6.35 3.64 -9.24
N ASN A 27 -5.38 2.79 -9.58
CA ASN A 27 -5.52 1.83 -10.68
C ASN A 27 -6.58 0.77 -10.37
N ALA A 28 -6.64 0.26 -9.14
CA ALA A 28 -7.68 -0.66 -8.70
C ALA A 28 -9.08 -0.03 -8.80
N GLN A 29 -9.21 1.23 -8.36
CA GLN A 29 -10.45 2.00 -8.48
C GLN A 29 -10.88 2.21 -9.94
N ILE A 30 -9.95 2.50 -10.86
CA ILE A 30 -10.25 2.64 -12.30
C ILE A 30 -10.75 1.31 -12.89
N LYS A 31 -10.21 0.19 -12.41
CA LYS A 31 -10.62 -1.17 -12.82
C LYS A 31 -11.93 -1.63 -12.16
N GLY A 32 -12.53 -0.81 -11.29
CA GLY A 32 -13.76 -1.16 -10.58
C GLY A 32 -13.57 -2.14 -9.42
N LEU A 33 -12.33 -2.40 -9.01
CA LEU A 33 -11.97 -3.33 -7.92
C LEU A 33 -11.90 -2.65 -6.54
N LEU A 34 -12.19 -1.34 -6.47
CA LEU A 34 -12.12 -0.60 -5.22
C LEU A 34 -13.13 0.53 -5.23
N ASN A 35 -13.86 0.68 -4.14
CA ASN A 35 -14.83 1.75 -3.98
C ASN A 35 -14.14 3.14 -4.06
N LYS A 36 -14.77 4.07 -4.78
CA LYS A 36 -14.30 5.46 -4.95
C LYS A 36 -14.13 6.21 -3.63
N ASP A 37 -14.94 5.84 -2.63
CA ASP A 37 -14.94 6.51 -1.33
C ASP A 37 -13.76 6.08 -0.45
N PHE A 38 -13.15 4.93 -0.72
CA PHE A 38 -12.04 4.41 0.09
C PHE A 38 -10.82 5.32 0.05
N ILE A 39 -10.34 5.69 -1.15
CA ILE A 39 -9.17 6.58 -1.29
C ILE A 39 -9.45 7.95 -0.65
N SER A 40 -10.68 8.46 -0.80
CA SER A 40 -11.07 9.72 -0.16
C SER A 40 -11.05 9.62 1.36
N GLY A 41 -11.51 8.50 1.92
CA GLY A 41 -11.44 8.21 3.36
C GLY A 41 -10.00 8.19 3.85
N VAL A 42 -9.13 7.41 3.20
CA VAL A 42 -7.69 7.33 3.55
C VAL A 42 -7.04 8.71 3.55
N ILE A 43 -7.29 9.54 2.52
CA ILE A 43 -6.72 10.89 2.44
C ILE A 43 -7.22 11.76 3.60
N LYS A 44 -8.53 11.78 3.88
CA LYS A 44 -9.11 12.55 4.99
C LYS A 44 -8.52 12.14 6.34
N THR A 45 -8.42 10.85 6.59
CA THR A 45 -7.85 10.29 7.84
C THR A 45 -6.36 10.62 7.95
N SER A 46 -5.61 10.67 6.84
CA SER A 46 -4.19 11.06 6.85
C SER A 46 -3.96 12.57 7.12
N MET A 47 -4.95 13.42 6.81
CA MET A 47 -4.89 14.88 6.99
C MET A 47 -5.44 15.34 8.35
N GLY A 48 -6.28 14.54 9.00
CA GLY A 48 -6.74 14.77 10.37
C GLY A 48 -5.64 14.47 11.39
N ASN A 49 -5.57 15.24 12.48
CA ASN A 49 -4.62 15.01 13.57
C ASN A 49 -4.93 13.74 14.41
N GLU A 50 -6.05 13.07 14.16
CA GLU A 50 -6.44 11.83 14.80
C GLU A 50 -6.75 10.79 13.71
N ILE A 51 -6.03 9.66 13.73
CA ILE A 51 -6.29 8.53 12.84
C ILE A 51 -7.56 7.85 13.35
N GLY A 52 -8.72 8.35 12.92
CA GLY A 52 -10.02 7.74 13.21
C GLY A 52 -10.27 6.54 12.30
N PHE A 53 -9.68 5.39 12.62
CA PHE A 53 -9.94 4.12 11.92
C PHE A 53 -11.45 3.78 11.91
N ASP A 54 -12.16 4.19 12.96
CA ASP A 54 -13.61 3.99 13.12
C ASP A 54 -14.47 4.69 12.06
N SER A 55 -13.90 5.66 11.33
CA SER A 55 -14.61 6.41 10.28
C SER A 55 -14.38 5.87 8.87
N LEU A 56 -13.48 4.90 8.72
CA LEU A 56 -13.19 4.30 7.42
C LEU A 56 -14.19 3.19 7.12
N PRO A 57 -14.64 3.07 5.86
CA PRO A 57 -15.49 1.96 5.47
C PRO A 57 -14.75 0.64 5.75
N MET A 58 -15.42 -0.27 6.42
CA MET A 58 -14.97 -1.63 6.69
C MET A 58 -16.16 -2.54 6.44
N ASP A 59 -16.37 -2.86 5.16
CA ASP A 59 -17.36 -3.81 4.70
C ASP A 59 -16.67 -5.06 4.13
N ASP A 60 -17.37 -6.19 4.15
CA ASP A 60 -16.81 -7.49 3.75
C ASP A 60 -16.29 -7.47 2.30
N ILE A 61 -16.94 -6.71 1.43
CA ILE A 61 -16.57 -6.57 0.01
C ILE A 61 -15.22 -5.86 -0.09
N LEU A 62 -15.06 -4.73 0.60
CA LEU A 62 -13.82 -3.96 0.63
C LEU A 62 -12.67 -4.78 1.21
N LEU A 63 -12.92 -5.59 2.24
CA LEU A 63 -11.92 -6.47 2.83
C LEU A 63 -11.42 -7.50 1.80
N MET A 64 -12.34 -8.16 1.09
CA MET A 64 -12.02 -9.12 0.04
C MET A 64 -11.30 -8.47 -1.16
N ASP A 65 -11.79 -7.31 -1.61
CA ASP A 65 -11.21 -6.53 -2.69
C ASP A 65 -9.77 -6.13 -2.38
N LEU A 66 -9.50 -5.66 -1.16
CA LEU A 66 -8.15 -5.29 -0.72
C LEU A 66 -7.21 -6.50 -0.64
N ALA A 67 -7.69 -7.64 -0.15
CA ALA A 67 -6.91 -8.87 -0.14
C ALA A 67 -6.52 -9.29 -1.57
N TYR A 68 -7.47 -9.25 -2.50
CA TYR A 68 -7.21 -9.53 -3.91
C TYR A 68 -6.23 -8.53 -4.53
N ILE A 69 -6.38 -7.22 -4.25
CA ILE A 69 -5.43 -6.20 -4.72
C ILE A 69 -4.01 -6.51 -4.20
N CYS A 70 -3.86 -6.83 -2.92
CA CYS A 70 -2.57 -7.18 -2.31
C CYS A 70 -1.97 -8.45 -2.95
N TYR A 71 -2.79 -9.43 -3.31
CA TYR A 71 -2.40 -10.62 -4.06
C TYR A 71 -1.91 -10.27 -5.48
N THR A 72 -2.65 -9.46 -6.24
CA THR A 72 -2.30 -9.12 -7.63
C THR A 72 -0.99 -8.36 -7.78
N MET A 73 -0.50 -7.72 -6.70
CA MET A 73 0.76 -6.99 -6.70
C MET A 73 2.01 -7.90 -6.75
N GLU A 74 1.95 -9.09 -6.14
CA GLU A 74 3.08 -10.03 -6.11
C GLU A 74 3.01 -11.09 -7.22
N ASN A 75 1.83 -11.30 -7.80
CA ASN A 75 1.59 -12.39 -8.73
C ASN A 75 1.53 -11.87 -10.17
N LYS A 76 2.48 -12.31 -11.01
CA LYS A 76 2.63 -11.83 -12.40
C LYS A 76 1.43 -12.17 -13.30
N ASN A 77 0.79 -13.31 -13.02
CA ASN A 77 -0.42 -13.77 -13.69
C ASN A 77 -1.46 -14.07 -12.60
N PRO A 78 -2.13 -13.04 -12.06
CA PRO A 78 -3.11 -13.24 -11.02
C PRO A 78 -4.33 -13.97 -11.59
N LEU A 79 -4.93 -14.84 -10.78
CA LEU A 79 -6.27 -15.38 -11.03
C LEU A 79 -7.29 -14.26 -11.16
N SER A 80 -8.46 -14.56 -11.74
CA SER A 80 -9.60 -13.66 -11.63
C SER A 80 -10.05 -13.52 -10.17
N ILE A 81 -10.81 -12.47 -9.86
CA ILE A 81 -11.30 -12.25 -8.49
C ILE A 81 -12.16 -13.43 -8.02
N ASP A 82 -13.04 -13.95 -8.89
CA ASP A 82 -13.92 -15.07 -8.56
C ASP A 82 -13.11 -16.35 -8.26
N GLU A 83 -12.14 -16.69 -9.12
CA GLU A 83 -11.26 -17.83 -8.91
C GLU A 83 -10.41 -17.67 -7.64
N PHE A 84 -9.94 -16.46 -7.33
CA PHE A 84 -9.20 -16.19 -6.11
C PHE A 84 -10.07 -16.44 -4.87
N LEU A 85 -11.31 -15.94 -4.86
CA LEU A 85 -12.24 -16.10 -3.73
C LEU A 85 -12.68 -17.57 -3.53
N GLU A 86 -12.68 -18.38 -4.58
CA GLU A 86 -13.00 -19.81 -4.49
C GLU A 86 -11.88 -20.64 -3.83
N VAL A 87 -10.62 -20.30 -4.09
CA VAL A 87 -9.47 -21.12 -3.66
C VAL A 87 -8.73 -20.56 -2.44
N ALA A 88 -8.92 -19.29 -2.12
CA ALA A 88 -8.30 -18.66 -0.95
C ALA A 88 -9.08 -19.00 0.33
N ASP A 89 -8.37 -19.44 1.37
CA ASP A 89 -8.90 -19.65 2.70
C ASP A 89 -9.00 -18.29 3.43
N LEU A 90 -10.03 -17.52 3.07
CA LEU A 90 -10.25 -16.18 3.59
C LEU A 90 -11.05 -16.23 4.89
N ASN A 91 -10.39 -15.92 6.00
CA ASN A 91 -11.06 -15.69 7.28
C ASN A 91 -11.08 -14.19 7.62
N PHE A 92 -12.07 -13.78 8.41
CA PHE A 92 -12.28 -12.37 8.76
C PHE A 92 -11.09 -11.75 9.50
N GLN A 93 -10.36 -12.54 10.28
CA GLN A 93 -9.21 -12.08 11.05
C GLN A 93 -8.06 -11.68 10.12
N ASP A 94 -7.69 -12.54 9.17
CA ASP A 94 -6.63 -12.28 8.20
C ASP A 94 -7.00 -11.10 7.30
N LEU A 95 -8.26 -11.02 6.86
CA LEU A 95 -8.77 -9.90 6.08
C LEU A 95 -8.67 -8.57 6.83
N THR A 96 -9.03 -8.55 8.11
CA THR A 96 -8.94 -7.37 8.98
C THR A 96 -7.48 -6.96 9.21
N GLU A 97 -6.57 -7.93 9.34
CA GLU A 97 -5.14 -7.69 9.49
C GLU A 97 -4.56 -7.05 8.22
N ILE A 98 -4.87 -7.61 7.04
CA ILE A 98 -4.49 -7.02 5.74
C ILE A 98 -4.98 -5.57 5.63
N TYR A 99 -6.26 -5.33 5.94
CA TYR A 99 -6.86 -4.00 5.89
C TYR A 99 -6.13 -3.00 6.79
N THR A 100 -5.93 -3.36 8.04
CA THR A 100 -5.27 -2.50 9.04
C THR A 100 -3.83 -2.22 8.64
N GLU A 101 -3.13 -3.22 8.11
CA GLU A 101 -1.75 -3.10 7.68
C GLU A 101 -1.62 -2.20 6.44
N VAL A 102 -2.48 -2.37 5.44
CA VAL A 102 -2.56 -1.49 4.26
C VAL A 102 -2.77 -0.04 4.69
N LEU A 103 -3.74 0.21 5.57
CA LEU A 103 -3.99 1.56 6.09
C LEU A 103 -2.80 2.11 6.86
N THR A 104 -2.20 1.29 7.72
CA THR A 104 -1.02 1.68 8.49
C THR A 104 0.10 2.07 7.55
N ASN A 105 0.40 1.27 6.52
CA ASN A 105 1.46 1.54 5.54
C ASN A 105 1.19 2.78 4.67
N LEU A 106 -0.08 3.09 4.38
CA LEU A 106 -0.49 4.28 3.63
C LEU A 106 -0.41 5.56 4.47
N ILE A 107 -0.77 5.49 5.75
CA ILE A 107 -0.89 6.64 6.65
C ILE A 107 0.42 6.92 7.38
N THR A 108 1.16 5.87 7.78
CA THR A 108 2.48 6.07 8.37
C THR A 108 3.38 6.71 7.34
N LYS A 109 3.76 7.96 7.61
CA LYS A 109 4.76 8.66 6.80
C LYS A 109 5.96 7.72 6.65
N PRO A 110 6.51 7.54 5.43
CA PRO A 110 7.70 6.74 5.25
C PRO A 110 8.72 7.25 6.27
N GLY A 111 9.09 6.36 7.20
CA GLY A 111 9.93 6.68 8.34
C GLY A 111 11.11 7.50 7.84
N LYS A 112 11.44 8.58 8.56
CA LYS A 112 12.56 9.49 8.27
C LYS A 112 13.66 8.72 7.53
N MET A 113 13.87 9.09 6.26
CA MET A 113 15.01 8.64 5.46
C MET A 113 16.22 8.50 6.41
N PRO A 114 16.85 7.32 6.55
CA PRO A 114 17.98 7.16 7.46
C PRO A 114 18.95 8.29 7.23
N GLY A 115 19.42 8.95 8.29
CA GLY A 115 20.35 10.09 8.18
C GLY A 115 21.59 9.75 7.34
N ASP A 116 21.88 8.46 7.18
CA ASP A 116 22.95 7.91 6.37
C ASP A 116 22.72 8.05 4.85
N PHE A 117 21.46 8.10 4.39
CA PHE A 117 21.15 8.38 2.98
C PHE A 117 21.40 9.84 2.59
N LYS A 118 21.29 10.78 3.56
CA LYS A 118 21.71 12.18 3.36
C LYS A 118 23.22 12.37 3.31
N LYS A 119 24.01 11.37 3.77
CA LYS A 119 25.48 11.39 3.67
C LYS A 119 26.01 10.75 2.39
N ALA A 120 25.25 9.86 1.75
CA ALA A 120 25.71 9.09 0.59
C ALA A 120 25.54 9.79 -0.76
N THR A 121 24.82 10.92 -0.84
CA THR A 121 24.91 11.80 -2.02
C THR A 121 26.12 12.72 -1.82
N PRO A 122 27.24 12.52 -2.53
CA PRO A 122 28.31 13.51 -2.51
C PRO A 122 27.71 14.82 -3.01
N LYS A 123 27.70 15.86 -2.17
CA LYS A 123 27.48 17.24 -2.62
C LYS A 123 28.40 17.43 -3.82
N GLN A 124 27.85 17.61 -5.02
CA GLN A 124 28.64 18.08 -6.15
C GLN A 124 29.35 19.34 -5.68
N ALA A 125 30.67 19.26 -5.57
CA ALA A 125 31.50 20.42 -5.33
C ALA A 125 31.16 21.42 -6.43
N SER A 126 30.58 22.55 -6.05
CA SER A 126 30.28 23.62 -6.99
C SER A 126 31.60 24.04 -7.62
N ASN A 127 31.84 23.61 -8.85
CA ASN A 127 32.90 24.17 -9.68
C ASN A 127 32.37 25.49 -10.27
N GLY A 128 31.99 26.41 -9.37
CA GLY A 128 31.67 27.78 -9.70
C GLY A 128 32.97 28.49 -10.01
N LYS A 129 33.37 28.50 -11.30
CA LYS A 129 34.39 29.42 -11.81
C LYS A 129 34.04 30.83 -11.34
N LYS A 130 34.78 31.38 -10.37
CA LYS A 130 34.74 32.81 -10.04
C LYS A 130 35.05 33.60 -11.32
N LYS A 131 34.03 34.23 -11.92
CA LYS A 131 34.25 35.26 -12.95
C LYS A 131 35.01 36.41 -12.27
N LYS A 132 36.27 36.62 -12.65
CA LYS A 132 37.02 37.84 -12.31
C LYS A 132 36.33 39.01 -13.00
N HIS A 133 35.79 39.93 -12.22
CA HIS A 133 35.40 41.26 -12.69
C HIS A 133 36.69 42.02 -13.02
N ARG A 134 36.94 42.32 -14.30
CA ARG A 134 37.94 43.32 -14.67
C ARG A 134 37.30 44.71 -14.51
N ARG A 135 38.10 45.63 -14.00
CA ARG A 135 37.83 47.07 -13.97
C ARG A 135 37.81 47.61 -15.40
#